data_AF-A0A350ATI2-F1
#
_entry.id   AF-A0A350ATI2-F1
#
_cell.length_a   1.000
_cell.length_b   1.000
_cell.length_c   1.000
_cell.angle_alpha   90.00
_cell.angle_beta   90.00
_cell.angle_gamma   90.00
#
_symmetry.space_group_name_H-M   'P 1'
#
loop_
_entity.id
_entity.type
_entity.pdbx_description
1 polymer ?
#
loop_
_entity_poly.entity_id
_entity_poly.type
_entity_poly.pdbx_seq_one_letter_code
_entity_poly.pdbx_strand_id
1 'polypeptide(L)'
;MGIKREKTCFYTNDYKCLHPFTSHQYSFIHPNSDTAENHISVTVLQIDGDILIKYKVLNNSSKGAKTYEFFDLEKIEIDSFDKLQGLDEVAISSDIPNKIYDEVEKNIEELER
;
A
#
# COMPACT_ATOMS: atom_id res chain seq x y z
N MET A 1 28.66 -0.12 14.41
CA MET A 1 28.56 -0.79 13.11
C MET A 1 27.15 -0.53 12.61
N GLY A 2 26.97 0.43 11.72
CA GLY A 2 25.65 0.83 11.23
C GLY A 2 25.56 0.51 9.75
N ILE A 3 24.71 -0.44 9.37
CA ILE A 3 24.45 -0.71 7.97
C ILE A 3 23.48 0.38 7.48
N LYS A 4 23.85 1.06 6.40
CA LYS A 4 23.13 2.21 5.85
C LYS A 4 21.71 1.76 5.46
N ARG A 5 20.68 2.48 5.94
CA ARG A 5 19.23 2.24 5.72
C ARG A 5 18.58 1.08 6.47
N GLU A 6 19.17 0.58 7.56
CA GLU A 6 18.44 -0.35 8.43
C GLU A 6 17.27 0.35 9.11
N LYS A 7 16.04 -0.03 8.75
CA LYS A 7 14.85 0.26 9.56
C LYS A 7 14.82 -0.75 10.71
N THR A 8 15.50 -0.48 11.82
CA THR A 8 15.43 -1.31 13.04
C THR A 8 14.26 -0.93 13.96
N CYS A 9 13.48 0.08 13.58
CA CYS A 9 12.37 0.64 14.35
C CYS A 9 11.19 -0.30 14.59
N PHE A 10 11.21 -1.52 14.03
CA PHE A 10 10.21 -2.55 14.30
C PHE A 10 10.55 -3.44 15.50
N TYR A 11 11.81 -3.45 15.95
CA TYR A 11 12.19 -4.16 17.16
C TYR A 11 11.82 -3.35 18.40
N THR A 12 11.12 -3.97 19.34
CA THR A 12 10.73 -3.33 20.61
C THR A 12 11.87 -3.29 21.63
N ASN A 13 12.84 -4.21 21.52
CA ASN A 13 14.02 -4.32 22.38
C ASN A 13 15.30 -4.47 21.54
N ASP A 14 16.47 -4.31 22.17
CA ASP A 14 17.76 -4.58 21.52
C ASP A 14 17.82 -6.04 20.99
N TYR A 15 18.41 -6.24 19.81
CA TYR A 15 18.50 -7.54 19.11
C TYR A 15 19.35 -8.57 19.87
N LYS A 16 20.02 -8.15 20.95
CA LYS A 16 20.85 -8.98 21.83
C LYS A 16 20.08 -9.70 22.95
N CYS A 17 18.76 -9.73 22.86
CA CYS A 17 17.93 -10.46 23.82
C CYS A 17 18.12 -11.99 23.71
N LEU A 18 17.82 -12.71 24.79
CA LEU A 18 17.98 -14.17 24.88
C LEU A 18 17.10 -14.93 23.87
N HIS A 19 15.99 -14.33 23.43
CA HIS A 19 14.99 -14.96 22.56
C HIS A 19 14.55 -14.04 21.41
N PRO A 20 15.42 -13.79 20.41
CA PRO A 20 15.24 -12.78 19.34
C PRO A 20 14.00 -12.99 18.45
N PHE A 21 13.43 -14.19 18.45
CA PHE A 21 12.31 -14.58 17.59
C PHE A 21 10.96 -14.60 18.32
N THR A 22 10.90 -14.05 19.54
CA THR A 22 9.64 -14.01 20.28
C THR A 22 8.72 -12.92 19.71
N SER A 23 7.42 -13.24 19.65
CA SER A 23 6.39 -12.33 19.14
C SER A 23 6.49 -10.92 19.72
N HIS A 24 6.67 -10.77 21.02
CA HIS A 24 6.74 -9.48 21.71
C HIS A 24 7.86 -8.55 21.25
N GLN A 25 8.85 -9.07 20.53
CA GLN A 25 9.98 -8.28 20.04
C GLN A 25 9.71 -7.56 18.75
N TYR A 26 8.63 -7.92 18.05
CA TYR A 26 8.22 -7.30 16.80
C TYR A 26 7.00 -6.42 17.03
N SER A 27 7.05 -5.19 16.51
CA SER A 27 5.93 -4.25 16.57
C SER A 27 4.79 -4.61 15.62
N PHE A 28 5.07 -5.36 14.57
CA PHE A 28 4.10 -5.89 13.60
C PHE A 28 3.92 -7.42 13.79
N ILE A 29 3.01 -8.03 13.03
CA ILE A 29 2.72 -9.46 13.05
C ILE A 29 3.93 -10.24 12.51
N HIS A 30 4.60 -11.01 13.37
CA HIS A 30 5.70 -11.87 12.96
C HIS A 30 5.17 -13.18 12.32
N PRO A 31 5.59 -13.57 11.11
CA PRO A 31 5.01 -14.70 10.37
C PRO A 31 5.05 -16.04 11.12
N ASN A 32 6.11 -16.28 11.90
CA ASN A 32 6.31 -17.55 12.58
C ASN A 32 5.91 -17.53 14.06
N SER A 33 5.76 -16.33 14.64
CA SER A 33 5.62 -16.18 16.10
C SER A 33 4.27 -15.61 16.51
N ASP A 34 3.52 -15.04 15.56
CA ASP A 34 2.17 -14.55 15.74
C ASP A 34 1.20 -15.34 14.86
N THR A 35 -0.06 -15.42 15.28
CA THR A 35 -1.16 -15.94 14.47
C THR A 35 -1.82 -14.77 13.75
N ALA A 36 -1.55 -14.63 12.45
CA ALA A 36 -1.99 -13.46 11.67
C ALA A 36 -3.51 -13.26 11.71
N GLU A 37 -4.27 -14.36 11.69
CA GLU A 37 -5.73 -14.40 11.72
C GLU A 37 -6.34 -13.80 12.98
N ASN A 38 -5.56 -13.67 14.06
CA ASN A 38 -6.01 -13.00 15.29
C ASN A 38 -5.90 -11.47 15.22
N HIS A 39 -5.10 -10.96 14.27
CA HIS A 39 -4.71 -9.55 14.21
C HIS A 39 -5.22 -8.86 12.94
N ILE A 40 -5.28 -9.57 11.82
CA ILE A 40 -5.70 -9.03 10.52
C ILE A 40 -6.49 -10.08 9.74
N SER A 41 -7.59 -9.64 9.14
CA SER A 41 -8.33 -10.42 8.14
C SER A 41 -8.00 -9.88 6.76
N VAL A 42 -7.83 -10.79 5.79
CA VAL A 42 -7.59 -10.45 4.39
C VAL A 42 -8.74 -11.00 3.57
N THR A 43 -9.38 -10.13 2.79
CA THR A 43 -10.38 -10.50 1.79
C THR A 43 -9.75 -10.34 0.42
N VAL A 44 -9.78 -11.41 -0.36
CA VAL A 44 -9.28 -11.43 -1.73
C VAL A 44 -10.43 -11.83 -2.64
N LEU A 45 -10.72 -11.00 -3.65
CA LEU A 45 -11.70 -11.27 -4.69
C LEU A 45 -10.98 -11.30 -6.02
N GLN A 46 -11.10 -12.39 -6.77
CA GLN A 46 -10.51 -12.55 -8.08
C GLN A 46 -11.61 -12.68 -9.13
N ILE A 47 -11.58 -11.85 -10.17
CA ILE A 47 -12.56 -11.85 -11.27
C ILE A 47 -11.79 -11.76 -12.58
N ASP A 48 -11.93 -12.78 -13.43
CA ASP A 48 -11.40 -12.83 -14.82
C ASP A 48 -9.91 -12.49 -15.01
N GLY A 49 -9.11 -12.50 -13.93
CA GLY A 49 -7.68 -12.21 -13.93
C GLY A 49 -7.30 -11.05 -12.99
N ASP A 50 -8.25 -10.18 -12.68
CA ASP A 50 -8.05 -9.06 -11.77
C ASP A 50 -8.23 -9.49 -10.31
N ILE A 51 -7.51 -8.84 -9.40
CA ILE A 51 -7.49 -9.16 -7.98
C ILE A 51 -7.78 -7.90 -7.17
N LEU A 52 -8.84 -7.93 -6.36
CA LEU A 52 -9.10 -6.97 -5.28
C LEU A 52 -8.55 -7.53 -3.98
N ILE A 53 -7.84 -6.70 -3.22
CA ILE A 53 -7.38 -7.06 -1.88
C ILE A 53 -7.90 -6.03 -0.88
N LYS A 54 -8.44 -6.51 0.25
CA LYS A 54 -8.82 -5.69 1.39
C LYS A 54 -8.30 -6.28 2.68
N TYR A 55 -7.64 -5.45 3.49
CA TYR A 55 -7.17 -5.77 4.82
C TYR A 55 -8.07 -5.13 5.87
N LYS A 56 -8.34 -5.89 6.94
CA LYS A 56 -9.12 -5.41 8.09
C LYS A 56 -8.42 -5.78 9.38
N VAL A 57 -8.05 -4.78 10.18
CA VAL A 57 -7.50 -5.01 11.52
C VAL A 57 -8.60 -5.56 12.43
N LEU A 58 -8.30 -6.66 13.11
CA LEU A 58 -9.23 -7.35 14.01
C LEU A 58 -8.97 -6.98 15.47
N ASN A 59 -10.03 -6.97 16.29
CA ASN A 59 -9.96 -6.84 17.75
C ASN A 59 -9.15 -5.63 18.27
N ASN A 60 -9.06 -4.54 17.49
CA ASN A 60 -8.18 -3.40 17.79
C ASN A 60 -6.72 -3.80 18.07
N SER A 61 -6.25 -4.84 17.36
CA SER A 61 -4.90 -5.36 17.48
C SER A 61 -3.86 -4.28 17.15
N SER A 62 -3.03 -3.95 18.13
CA SER A 62 -1.91 -3.00 17.95
C SER A 62 -0.92 -3.48 16.89
N LYS A 63 -0.62 -4.79 16.88
CA LYS A 63 0.21 -5.41 15.84
C LYS A 63 -0.43 -5.39 14.47
N GLY A 64 -1.75 -5.58 14.40
CA GLY A 64 -2.49 -5.50 13.14
C GLY A 64 -2.42 -4.09 12.54
N ALA A 65 -2.68 -3.07 13.37
CA ALA A 65 -2.54 -1.67 12.97
C ALA A 65 -1.11 -1.33 12.53
N LYS A 66 -0.10 -1.78 13.29
CA LYS A 66 1.31 -1.58 12.93
C LYS A 66 1.73 -2.33 11.68
N THR A 67 1.18 -3.51 11.40
CA THR A 67 1.42 -4.24 10.15
C THR A 67 0.82 -3.48 8.97
N TYR A 68 -0.42 -3.02 9.11
CA TYR A 68 -1.10 -2.23 8.09
C TYR A 68 -0.33 -0.95 7.72
N GLU A 69 0.14 -0.21 8.74
CA GLU A 69 0.92 1.02 8.57
C GLU A 69 2.35 0.75 8.07
N PHE A 70 3.06 -0.23 8.64
CA PHE A 70 4.48 -0.45 8.34
C PHE A 70 4.71 -0.96 6.91
N PHE A 71 3.80 -1.78 6.40
CA PHE A 71 3.87 -2.34 5.04
C PHE A 71 3.07 -1.52 4.02
N ASP A 72 2.52 -0.37 4.41
CA ASP A 72 1.67 0.48 3.54
C ASP A 72 0.58 -0.35 2.85
N LEU A 73 -0.11 -1.23 3.60
CA LEU A 73 -1.10 -2.14 3.00
C LEU A 73 -2.25 -1.39 2.31
N GLU A 74 -2.57 -0.18 2.77
CA GLU A 74 -3.52 0.73 2.11
C GLU A 74 -3.17 0.99 0.64
N LYS A 75 -1.88 1.15 0.30
CA LYS A 75 -1.46 1.37 -1.09
C LYS A 75 -1.74 0.15 -1.95
N ILE A 76 -1.52 -1.04 -1.41
CA ILE A 76 -1.83 -2.31 -2.11
C ILE A 76 -3.34 -2.40 -2.37
N GLU A 77 -4.18 -1.98 -1.42
CA GLU A 77 -5.62 -1.95 -1.61
C GLU A 77 -6.02 -0.98 -2.71
N ILE A 78 -5.51 0.26 -2.68
CA ILE A 78 -5.77 1.30 -3.68
C ILE A 78 -5.31 0.80 -5.06
N ASP A 79 -4.07 0.34 -5.18
CA ASP A 79 -3.52 -0.18 -6.45
C ASP A 79 -4.36 -1.34 -7.00
N SER A 80 -4.86 -2.22 -6.13
CA SER A 80 -5.72 -3.34 -6.53
C SER A 80 -7.10 -2.88 -7.01
N PHE A 81 -7.64 -1.83 -6.38
CA PHE A 81 -8.93 -1.26 -6.73
C PHE A 81 -8.85 -0.45 -8.03
N ASP A 82 -7.80 0.37 -8.19
CA ASP A 82 -7.55 1.16 -9.39
C ASP A 82 -7.41 0.27 -10.63
N LYS A 83 -6.65 -0.83 -10.51
CA LYS A 83 -6.55 -1.84 -11.58
C LYS A 83 -7.91 -2.41 -11.98
N LEU A 84 -8.76 -2.75 -11.01
CA LEU A 84 -10.11 -3.26 -11.28
C LEU A 84 -11.03 -2.22 -11.93
N GLN A 85 -10.77 -0.93 -11.72
CA GLN A 85 -11.50 0.15 -12.38
C GLN A 85 -10.96 0.43 -13.80
N GLY A 86 -9.90 -0.25 -14.24
CA GLY A 86 -9.20 0.06 -15.48
C GLY A 86 -8.47 1.41 -15.41
N LEU A 87 -8.19 1.90 -14.21
CA LEU A 87 -7.26 3.01 -13.98
C LEU A 87 -5.85 2.42 -14.05
N ASP A 88 -5.39 2.14 -15.28
CA ASP A 88 -3.95 2.08 -15.51
C ASP A 88 -3.39 3.45 -15.11
N GLU A 89 -2.23 3.50 -14.43
CA GLU A 89 -1.53 4.75 -14.16
C GLU A 89 -1.37 5.50 -15.49
N VAL A 90 -2.30 6.40 -15.78
CA VAL A 90 -2.15 7.36 -16.86
C VAL A 90 -1.04 8.25 -16.33
N ALA A 91 0.20 7.93 -16.73
CA ALA A 91 1.28 8.87 -16.66
C ALA A 91 0.76 10.10 -17.38
N ILE A 92 0.31 11.09 -16.61
CA ILE A 92 -0.01 12.41 -17.15
C ILE A 92 1.36 12.91 -17.60
N SER A 93 1.68 12.62 -18.87
CA SER A 93 2.85 13.21 -19.50
C SER A 93 2.70 14.71 -19.30
N SER A 94 3.78 15.37 -18.90
CA SER A 94 3.86 16.84 -18.80
C SER A 94 3.47 17.56 -20.10
N ASP A 95 3.30 16.81 -21.20
CA ASP A 95 2.86 17.31 -22.50
C ASP A 95 1.33 17.36 -22.67
N ILE A 96 0.55 16.73 -21.78
CA ILE A 96 -0.91 16.70 -21.85
C ILE A 96 -1.56 18.09 -21.64
N PRO A 97 -1.08 18.97 -20.74
CA PRO A 97 -1.68 20.30 -20.57
C PRO A 97 -1.66 21.11 -21.87
N ASN A 98 -0.51 21.16 -22.56
CA ASN A 98 -0.34 22.03 -23.73
C ASN A 98 -1.17 21.59 -24.93
N LYS A 99 -1.26 20.29 -25.20
CA LYS A 99 -2.07 19.77 -26.31
C LYS A 99 -3.56 20.04 -26.15
N ILE A 100 -4.05 20.03 -24.91
CA ILE A 100 -5.45 20.35 -24.61
C ILE A 100 -5.71 21.85 -24.82
N TYR A 101 -4.80 22.73 -24.41
CA TYR A 101 -4.95 24.18 -24.65
C TYR A 101 -5.01 24.51 -26.15
N ASP A 102 -4.11 23.94 -26.95
CA ASP A 102 -4.05 24.19 -28.40
C ASP A 102 -5.33 23.73 -29.11
N GLU A 103 -5.90 22.60 -28.69
CA GLU A 103 -7.10 22.03 -29.30
C GLU A 103 -8.37 22.79 -28.90
N VAL A 104 -8.41 23.34 -27.68
CA VAL A 104 -9.50 24.23 -27.23
C VAL A 104 -9.45 25.57 -27.95
N GLU A 105 -8.27 26.16 -28.13
CA GLU A 105 -8.09 27.44 -28.84
C GLU A 105 -8.55 27.32 -30.30
N LYS A 106 -8.15 26.24 -30.98
CA LYS A 106 -8.55 25.98 -32.36
C LYS A 106 -10.07 25.81 -32.52
N ASN A 107 -10.73 25.15 -31.58
CA ASN A 107 -12.18 24.98 -31.60
C ASN A 107 -12.93 26.31 -31.35
N ILE A 108 -12.36 27.22 -30.55
CA ILE A 108 -12.90 28.56 -30.35
C ILE A 108 -12.76 29.39 -31.64
N GLU A 109 -11.61 29.33 -32.31
CA GLU A 109 -11.41 30.00 -33.60
C GLU A 109 -12.35 29.49 -34.71
N GLU A 110 -12.66 28.18 -34.72
CA GLU A 110 -13.61 27.60 -35.67
C GLU A 110 -15.07 28.00 -35.38
N LEU A 111 -15.40 28.34 -34.13
CA LEU A 111 -16.73 28.82 -33.73
C LEU A 111 -16.93 30.33 -33.97
N GLU A 112 -15.85 31.10 -34.02
CA GLU A 112 -15.87 32.55 -34.27
C GLU A 112 -15.76 32.93 -35.77
N ARG A 113 -15.76 31.94 -36.66
CA ARG A 113 -15.78 32.09 -38.13
C ARG A 113 -17.15 31.87 -38.74
#